data_AF-A0A7S0Y197-F1
#
_entry.id   AF-A0A7S0Y197-F1
#
_cell.length_a   1.000
_cell.length_b   1.000
_cell.length_c   1.000
_cell.angle_alpha   90.00
_cell.angle_beta   90.00
_cell.angle_gamma   90.00
#
_symmetry.space_group_name_H-M   'P 1'
#
loop_
_entity.id
_entity.type
_entity.pdbx_description
1 polymer ?
#
loop_
_entity_poly.entity_id
_entity_poly.type
_entity_poly.pdbx_seq_one_letter_code
_entity_poly.pdbx_strand_id
1 'polypeptide(L)'
;LQELEETLLKVEEVNPEFRVWITAEPHPKFPIGLLQMSIKFTNEAPVGMKAGMKRAFAWINQDMLDSVPRSEWRTLLWVLCHCHCVVQERRKYGAIGWTVPYEFNQSDLNACVLFLQNHLLDMDAKKAKDVTWSTVRYMISEIQYGGRITDDWDRRQMNTFAEKFFAQSSLEPNCELFPGYSIPTGNDIAVYRNHVETSLPDVDSPLVFGLNMNADLQFRTTQAGDVFDTILQTQPKGG
;
A
#
# COMPACT_ATOMS: atom_id res chain seq x y z
N LEU A 1 -9.54 -0.02 28.56
CA LEU A 1 -8.19 0.60 28.65
C LEU A 1 -7.95 1.24 30.02
N GLN A 2 -8.88 2.02 30.58
CA GLN A 2 -8.74 2.55 31.95
C GLN A 2 -8.61 1.46 33.02
N GLU A 3 -9.46 0.43 32.96
CA GLU A 3 -9.35 -0.71 33.88
C GLU A 3 -8.02 -1.49 33.73
N LEU A 4 -7.51 -1.58 32.50
CA LEU A 4 -6.20 -2.19 32.22
C LEU A 4 -5.07 -1.36 32.84
N GLU A 5 -5.12 -0.04 32.71
CA GLU A 5 -4.18 0.87 33.36
C GLU A 5 -4.18 0.71 34.88
N GLU A 6 -5.36 0.73 35.50
CA GLU A 6 -5.50 0.52 36.95
C GLU A 6 -4.95 -0.84 37.39
N THR A 7 -5.21 -1.88 36.60
CA THR A 7 -4.73 -3.23 36.88
C THR A 7 -3.21 -3.26 36.83
N LEU A 8 -2.60 -2.76 35.75
CA LEU A 8 -1.15 -2.75 35.58
C LEU A 8 -0.42 -1.92 36.65
N LEU A 9 -1.05 -0.88 37.19
CA LEU A 9 -0.50 -0.09 38.29
C LEU A 9 -0.59 -0.81 39.66
N LYS A 10 -1.52 -1.75 39.81
CA LYS A 10 -1.75 -2.51 41.07
C LYS A 10 -1.01 -3.84 41.11
N VAL A 11 -0.53 -4.37 39.98
CA VAL A 11 0.20 -5.65 39.97
C VAL A 11 1.62 -5.45 40.50
N GLU A 12 1.93 -6.09 41.63
CA GLU A 12 3.26 -6.04 42.27
C GLU A 12 4.23 -7.09 41.70
N GLU A 13 3.74 -8.29 41.38
CA GLU A 13 4.54 -9.37 40.81
C GLU A 13 4.04 -9.76 39.41
N VAL A 14 4.93 -9.65 38.43
CA VAL A 14 4.67 -10.04 37.04
C VAL A 14 5.77 -10.98 36.59
N ASN A 15 5.39 -12.04 35.87
CA ASN A 15 6.37 -12.91 35.22
C ASN A 15 7.26 -12.08 34.25
N PRO A 16 8.60 -12.23 34.28
CA PRO A 16 9.51 -11.52 33.37
C PRO A 16 9.21 -11.68 31.86
N GLU A 17 8.54 -12.76 31.46
CA GLU A 17 8.14 -13.02 30.06
C GLU A 17 6.78 -12.42 29.68
N PHE A 18 6.02 -11.89 30.64
CA PHE A 18 4.71 -11.30 30.37
C PHE A 18 4.81 -10.08 29.47
N ARG A 19 3.99 -10.02 28.43
CA ARG A 19 3.87 -8.87 27.52
C ARG A 19 2.41 -8.59 27.24
N VAL A 20 2.01 -7.33 27.32
CA VAL A 20 0.70 -6.84 26.87
C VAL A 20 0.90 -6.14 25.53
N TRP A 21 0.20 -6.59 24.51
CA TRP A 21 0.18 -5.95 23.20
C TRP A 21 -1.14 -5.21 23.03
N ILE A 22 -1.06 -3.93 22.68
CA ILE A 22 -2.22 -3.06 22.45
C ILE A 22 -2.11 -2.52 21.04
N THR A 23 -3.11 -2.80 20.21
CA THR A 23 -3.25 -2.21 18.87
C THR A 23 -4.36 -1.17 18.94
N ALA A 24 -4.03 0.09 18.73
CA ALA A 24 -4.96 1.20 18.76
C ALA A 24 -4.52 2.30 17.80
N GLU A 25 -5.48 3.04 17.26
CA GLU A 25 -5.23 4.29 16.55
C GLU A 25 -5.03 5.44 17.56
N PRO A 26 -4.26 6.49 17.20
CA PRO A 26 -4.14 7.69 18.02
C PRO A 26 -5.53 8.28 18.30
N HIS A 27 -5.89 8.34 19.59
CA HIS A 27 -7.22 8.82 19.99
C HIS A 27 -7.13 9.70 21.24
N PRO A 28 -7.79 10.87 21.29
CA PRO A 28 -7.71 11.79 22.43
C PRO A 28 -8.16 11.20 23.78
N LYS A 29 -9.00 10.16 23.74
CA LYS A 29 -9.48 9.44 24.94
C LYS A 29 -8.58 8.25 25.34
N PHE A 30 -7.47 8.01 24.64
CA PHE A 30 -6.52 6.98 25.04
C PHE A 30 -5.88 7.38 26.39
N PRO A 31 -5.83 6.51 27.41
CA PRO A 31 -5.36 6.91 28.73
C PRO A 31 -3.89 7.33 28.74
N ILE A 32 -3.60 8.50 29.31
CA ILE A 32 -2.26 9.10 29.27
C ILE A 32 -1.26 8.29 30.10
N GLY A 33 -1.64 7.77 31.27
CA GLY A 33 -0.72 6.97 32.08
C GLY A 33 -0.37 5.66 31.40
N LEU A 34 -1.36 4.98 30.79
CA LEU A 34 -1.12 3.80 29.95
C LEU A 34 -0.20 4.11 28.76
N LEU A 35 -0.37 5.27 28.13
CA LEU A 35 0.56 5.72 27.10
C LEU A 35 1.95 5.92 27.72
N GLN A 36 2.10 6.63 28.83
CA GLN A 36 3.42 6.89 29.44
C GLN A 36 4.17 5.62 29.81
N MET A 37 3.51 4.62 30.39
CA MET A 37 4.13 3.36 30.83
C MET A 37 4.41 2.35 29.71
N SER A 38 3.85 2.52 28.52
CA SER A 38 4.03 1.58 27.40
C SER A 38 5.22 1.94 26.51
N ILE A 39 5.75 0.94 25.80
CA ILE A 39 6.63 1.16 24.64
C ILE A 39 5.72 1.38 23.43
N LYS A 40 5.91 2.50 22.72
CA LYS A 40 5.09 2.89 21.59
C LYS A 40 5.76 2.47 20.29
N PHE A 41 5.00 1.83 19.42
CA PHE A 41 5.42 1.53 18.06
C PHE A 41 4.39 2.10 17.10
N THR A 42 4.81 2.95 16.18
CA THR A 42 3.95 3.49 15.11
C THR A 42 4.18 2.68 13.85
N ASN A 43 3.09 2.25 13.21
CA ASN A 43 3.14 1.53 11.94
C ASN A 43 2.45 2.38 10.87
N GLU A 44 3.23 3.13 10.11
CA GLU A 44 2.74 3.97 9.01
C GLU A 44 2.91 3.26 7.66
N ALA A 45 2.03 3.63 6.71
CA ALA A 45 2.18 3.20 5.32
C ALA A 45 3.56 3.64 4.79
N PRO A 46 4.20 2.83 3.93
CA PRO A 46 5.51 3.19 3.41
C PRO A 46 5.35 4.42 2.53
N VAL A 47 6.18 5.45 2.71
CA VAL A 47 6.14 6.62 1.85
C VAL A 47 6.96 6.36 0.60
N GLY A 48 6.31 6.45 -0.55
CA GLY A 48 6.90 6.33 -1.87
C GLY A 48 6.76 4.94 -2.50
N MET A 49 6.82 4.91 -3.83
CA MET A 49 6.66 3.71 -4.66
C MET A 49 7.71 2.64 -4.34
N LYS A 50 8.98 3.05 -4.20
CA LYS A 50 10.07 2.11 -3.88
C LYS A 50 9.85 1.43 -2.53
N ALA A 51 9.49 2.19 -1.51
CA ALA A 51 9.22 1.67 -0.18
C ALA A 51 7.97 0.76 -0.16
N GLY A 52 6.91 1.13 -0.89
CA GLY A 52 5.71 0.32 -1.07
C GLY A 52 6.00 -1.01 -1.77
N MET A 53 6.71 -0.97 -2.89
CA MET A 53 7.10 -2.16 -3.64
C MET A 53 8.02 -3.06 -2.81
N LYS A 54 8.96 -2.50 -2.05
CA LYS A 54 9.82 -3.24 -1.13
C LYS A 54 9.01 -3.96 -0.06
N ARG A 55 8.00 -3.30 0.51
CA ARG A 55 7.09 -3.90 1.50
C ARG A 55 6.26 -5.04 0.89
N ALA A 56 5.69 -4.83 -0.30
CA ALA A 56 4.91 -5.85 -1.00
C ALA A 56 5.78 -7.09 -1.33
N PHE A 57 6.99 -6.90 -1.86
CA PHE A 57 7.90 -7.99 -2.21
C PHE A 57 8.69 -8.59 -1.03
N ALA A 58 8.66 -7.95 0.14
CA ALA A 58 9.09 -8.58 1.39
C ALA A 58 8.06 -9.61 1.88
N TRP A 59 6.76 -9.35 1.66
CA TRP A 59 5.68 -10.28 1.96
C TRP A 59 5.58 -11.43 0.95
N ILE A 60 5.81 -11.16 -0.34
CA ILE A 60 5.83 -12.20 -1.38
C ILE A 60 7.06 -13.10 -1.20
N ASN A 61 6.83 -14.41 -1.19
CA ASN A 61 7.86 -15.44 -1.14
C ASN A 61 7.98 -16.19 -2.48
N GLN A 62 8.95 -17.10 -2.57
CA GLN A 62 9.20 -17.89 -3.79
C GLN A 62 7.99 -18.78 -4.14
N ASP A 63 7.36 -19.40 -3.14
CA ASP A 63 6.18 -20.27 -3.35
C ASP A 63 5.00 -19.52 -3.97
N MET A 64 4.75 -18.28 -3.54
CA MET A 64 3.73 -17.41 -4.14
C MET A 64 4.10 -17.05 -5.58
N LEU A 65 5.37 -16.76 -5.85
CA LEU A 65 5.87 -16.42 -7.18
C LEU A 65 5.75 -17.60 -8.16
N ASP A 66 5.88 -18.84 -7.66
CA ASP A 66 5.81 -20.07 -8.44
C ASP A 66 4.42 -20.74 -8.41
N SER A 67 3.45 -20.13 -7.72
CA SER A 67 2.13 -20.73 -7.46
C SER A 67 1.26 -20.94 -8.69
N VAL A 68 1.53 -20.24 -9.80
CA VAL A 68 0.77 -20.34 -11.05
C VAL A 68 1.73 -20.68 -12.20
N PRO A 69 1.43 -21.71 -13.00
CA PRO A 69 2.32 -22.16 -14.09
C PRO A 69 2.35 -21.19 -15.28
N ARG A 70 1.34 -20.33 -15.41
CA ARG A 70 1.21 -19.35 -16.48
C ARG A 70 2.33 -18.30 -16.41
N SER A 71 2.96 -18.01 -17.55
CA SER A 71 4.04 -17.02 -17.66
C SER A 71 3.62 -15.60 -17.25
N GLU A 72 2.35 -15.27 -17.43
CA GLU A 72 1.78 -13.96 -17.16
C GLU A 72 1.68 -13.66 -15.66
N TRP A 73 1.69 -14.70 -14.80
CA TRP A 73 1.46 -14.57 -13.37
C TRP A 73 2.43 -13.61 -12.69
N ARG A 74 3.74 -13.81 -12.91
CA ARG A 74 4.77 -13.02 -12.22
C ARG A 74 4.71 -11.54 -12.63
N THR A 75 4.44 -11.28 -13.91
CA THR A 75 4.20 -9.93 -14.44
C THR A 75 2.96 -9.31 -13.81
N LEU A 76 1.84 -10.02 -13.78
CA LEU A 76 0.60 -9.50 -13.21
C LEU A 76 0.70 -9.28 -11.69
N LEU A 77 1.46 -10.11 -10.98
CA LEU A 77 1.76 -9.93 -9.56
C LEU A 77 2.55 -8.64 -9.31
N TRP A 78 3.56 -8.36 -10.14
CA TRP A 78 4.30 -7.09 -10.11
C TRP A 78 3.39 -5.89 -10.40
N VAL A 79 2.59 -5.97 -11.46
CA VAL A 79 1.63 -4.93 -11.85
C VAL A 79 0.60 -4.66 -10.74
N LEU A 80 0.11 -5.71 -10.08
CA LEU A 80 -0.81 -5.58 -8.96
C LEU A 80 -0.16 -4.89 -7.76
N CYS A 81 1.08 -5.25 -7.40
CA CYS A 81 1.81 -4.57 -6.33
C CYS A 81 2.06 -3.10 -6.68
N HIS A 82 2.41 -2.80 -7.92
CA HIS A 82 2.59 -1.43 -8.40
C HIS A 82 1.29 -0.63 -8.30
N CYS A 83 0.17 -1.20 -8.76
CA CYS A 83 -1.15 -0.60 -8.64
C CYS A 83 -1.52 -0.34 -7.17
N HIS A 84 -1.26 -1.28 -6.27
CA HIS A 84 -1.47 -1.13 -4.83
C HIS A 84 -0.68 0.06 -4.25
N CYS A 85 0.60 0.19 -4.64
CA CYS A 85 1.42 1.32 -4.20
C CYS A 85 0.89 2.65 -4.74
N VAL A 86 0.46 2.69 -6.01
CA VAL A 86 -0.11 3.90 -6.60
C VAL A 86 -1.38 4.34 -5.85
N VAL A 87 -2.31 3.42 -5.57
CA VAL A 87 -3.56 3.80 -4.88
C VAL A 87 -3.32 4.23 -3.43
N GLN A 88 -2.37 3.60 -2.73
CA GLN A 88 -1.98 4.00 -1.38
C GLN A 88 -1.33 5.38 -1.36
N GLU A 89 -0.32 5.60 -2.20
CA GLU A 89 0.45 6.85 -2.23
C GLU A 89 -0.39 8.06 -2.61
N ARG A 90 -1.42 7.86 -3.45
CA ARG A 90 -2.35 8.95 -3.81
C ARG A 90 -3.01 9.58 -2.59
N ARG A 91 -3.25 8.83 -1.51
CA ARG A 91 -3.90 9.33 -0.28
C ARG A 91 -3.16 10.54 0.33
N LYS A 92 -1.82 10.61 0.20
CA LYS A 92 -1.03 11.72 0.77
C LYS A 92 -1.32 13.07 0.13
N TYR A 93 -1.88 13.08 -1.08
CA TYR A 93 -2.24 14.30 -1.80
C TYR A 93 -3.66 14.81 -1.45
N GLY A 94 -4.32 14.26 -0.42
CA GLY A 94 -5.64 14.71 0.00
C GLY A 94 -6.68 14.60 -1.11
N ALA A 95 -7.57 15.59 -1.23
CA ALA A 95 -8.71 15.57 -2.16
C ALA A 95 -8.34 15.45 -3.66
N ILE A 96 -7.14 15.87 -4.06
CA ILE A 96 -6.67 15.67 -5.46
C ILE A 96 -6.17 14.24 -5.71
N GLY A 97 -5.84 13.53 -4.63
CA GLY A 97 -5.45 12.13 -4.62
C GLY A 97 -6.66 11.20 -4.57
N TRP A 98 -7.52 11.40 -3.59
CA TRP A 98 -8.81 10.72 -3.41
C TRP A 98 -9.78 11.70 -2.76
N THR A 99 -11.03 11.73 -3.21
CA THR A 99 -12.06 12.60 -2.62
C THR A 99 -12.29 12.24 -1.15
N VAL A 100 -12.33 10.94 -0.86
CA VAL A 100 -12.41 10.39 0.51
C VAL A 100 -11.09 9.69 0.86
N PRO A 101 -10.53 9.85 2.07
CA PRO A 101 -9.22 9.31 2.42
C PRO A 101 -9.27 7.81 2.77
N TYR A 102 -9.61 6.96 1.80
CA TYR A 102 -9.71 5.51 1.98
C TYR A 102 -8.40 4.90 2.50
N GLU A 103 -8.54 3.89 3.35
CA GLU A 103 -7.41 3.14 3.87
C GLU A 103 -7.29 1.80 3.15
N PHE A 104 -6.50 1.80 2.07
CA PHE A 104 -6.09 0.58 1.40
C PHE A 104 -4.90 -0.04 2.14
N ASN A 105 -4.98 -1.33 2.44
CA ASN A 105 -4.01 -2.02 3.26
C ASN A 105 -3.61 -3.39 2.68
N GLN A 106 -2.74 -4.11 3.40
CA GLN A 106 -2.21 -5.39 2.95
C GLN A 106 -3.29 -6.46 2.73
N SER A 107 -4.43 -6.39 3.43
CA SER A 107 -5.53 -7.35 3.25
C SER A 107 -6.19 -7.20 1.88
N ASP A 108 -6.29 -5.96 1.37
CA ASP A 108 -6.85 -5.69 0.04
C ASP A 108 -5.91 -6.23 -1.06
N LEU A 109 -4.60 -6.03 -0.88
CA LEU A 109 -3.59 -6.62 -1.76
C LEU A 109 -3.65 -8.14 -1.74
N ASN A 110 -3.69 -8.76 -0.55
CA ASN A 110 -3.77 -10.21 -0.41
C ASN A 110 -5.03 -10.79 -1.07
N ALA A 111 -6.18 -10.14 -0.89
CA ALA A 111 -7.43 -10.57 -1.54
C ALA A 111 -7.33 -10.49 -3.08
N CYS A 112 -6.70 -9.44 -3.62
CA CYS A 112 -6.44 -9.32 -5.05
C CYS A 112 -5.47 -10.40 -5.56
N VAL A 113 -4.40 -10.69 -4.82
CA VAL A 113 -3.41 -11.73 -5.18
C VAL A 113 -4.08 -13.10 -5.20
N LEU A 114 -4.85 -13.43 -4.17
CA LEU A 114 -5.58 -14.70 -4.08
C LEU A 114 -6.60 -14.84 -5.21
N PHE A 115 -7.36 -13.78 -5.51
CA PHE A 115 -8.28 -13.77 -6.64
C PHE A 115 -7.53 -14.05 -7.95
N LEU A 116 -6.46 -13.31 -8.22
CA LEU A 116 -5.71 -13.41 -9.46
C LEU A 116 -5.05 -14.78 -9.63
N GLN A 117 -4.51 -15.33 -8.53
CA GLN A 117 -3.95 -16.69 -8.49
C GLN A 117 -5.01 -17.72 -8.87
N ASN A 118 -6.16 -17.72 -8.19
CA ASN A 118 -7.24 -18.67 -8.44
C ASN A 118 -7.80 -18.54 -9.86
N HIS A 119 -7.96 -17.30 -10.33
CA HIS A 119 -8.46 -17.01 -11.67
C HIS A 119 -7.52 -17.55 -12.75
N LEU A 120 -6.21 -17.30 -12.63
CA LEU A 120 -5.23 -17.80 -13.61
C LEU A 120 -5.05 -19.32 -13.55
N LEU A 121 -5.18 -19.95 -12.38
CA LEU A 121 -5.19 -21.41 -12.25
C LEU A 121 -6.40 -22.04 -12.93
N ASP A 122 -7.60 -21.47 -12.74
CA ASP A 122 -8.81 -21.92 -13.43
C ASP A 122 -8.69 -21.74 -14.96
N MET A 123 -8.09 -20.62 -15.40
CA MET A 123 -7.82 -20.37 -16.81
C MET A 123 -6.82 -21.36 -17.42
N ASP A 124 -5.77 -21.73 -16.67
CA ASP A 124 -4.80 -22.75 -17.07
C ASP A 124 -5.45 -24.12 -17.22
N ALA A 125 -6.26 -24.53 -16.23
CA ALA A 125 -7.01 -25.78 -16.26
C ALA A 125 -7.98 -25.84 -17.46
N LYS A 126 -8.60 -24.71 -17.81
CA LYS A 126 -9.48 -24.57 -18.98
C LYS A 126 -8.74 -24.35 -20.30
N LYS A 127 -7.40 -24.30 -20.30
CA LYS A 127 -6.55 -24.01 -21.47
C LYS A 127 -6.95 -22.72 -22.19
N ALA A 128 -7.39 -21.71 -21.44
CA ALA A 128 -7.70 -20.41 -22.01
C ALA A 128 -6.42 -19.75 -22.54
N LYS A 129 -6.47 -19.27 -23.78
CA LYS A 129 -5.28 -18.71 -24.44
C LYS A 129 -4.86 -17.38 -23.81
N ASP A 130 -5.80 -16.45 -23.70
CA ASP A 130 -5.54 -15.06 -23.32
C ASP A 130 -6.20 -14.72 -21.99
N VAL A 131 -5.60 -13.81 -21.22
CA VAL A 131 -6.13 -13.30 -19.95
C VAL A 131 -7.47 -12.59 -20.17
N THR A 132 -8.47 -12.90 -19.35
CA THR A 132 -9.80 -12.26 -19.42
C THR A 132 -9.78 -10.92 -18.69
N TRP A 133 -9.27 -9.90 -19.39
CA TRP A 133 -9.02 -8.56 -18.83
C TRP A 133 -10.24 -7.90 -18.21
N SER A 134 -11.44 -8.07 -18.79
CA SER A 134 -12.68 -7.52 -18.23
C SER A 134 -12.95 -8.05 -16.82
N THR A 135 -12.79 -9.36 -16.61
CA THR A 135 -12.95 -10.00 -15.30
C THR A 135 -11.89 -9.52 -14.33
N VAL A 136 -10.62 -9.48 -14.75
CA VAL A 136 -9.51 -9.02 -13.88
C VAL A 136 -9.74 -7.58 -13.42
N ARG A 137 -10.07 -6.68 -14.37
CA ARG A 137 -10.34 -5.27 -14.06
C ARG A 137 -11.52 -5.14 -13.12
N TYR A 138 -12.67 -5.73 -13.46
CA TYR A 138 -13.88 -5.66 -12.65
C TYR A 138 -13.63 -6.16 -11.21
N MET A 139 -13.00 -7.31 -11.06
CA MET A 139 -12.74 -7.88 -9.74
C MET A 139 -11.80 -7.00 -8.92
N ILE A 140 -10.73 -6.48 -9.50
CA ILE A 140 -9.79 -5.62 -8.76
C ILE A 140 -10.41 -4.26 -8.45
N SER A 141 -11.02 -3.59 -9.43
CA SER A 141 -11.49 -2.20 -9.29
C SER A 141 -12.85 -2.06 -8.62
N GLU A 142 -13.83 -2.90 -8.96
CA GLU A 142 -15.21 -2.78 -8.45
C GLU A 142 -15.43 -3.59 -7.18
N ILE A 143 -14.81 -4.78 -7.07
CA ILE A 143 -15.07 -5.69 -5.96
C ILE A 143 -14.04 -5.52 -4.83
N GLN A 144 -12.75 -5.68 -5.13
CA GLN A 144 -11.70 -5.65 -4.10
C GLN A 144 -11.46 -4.23 -3.56
N TYR A 145 -10.90 -3.35 -4.38
CA TYR A 145 -10.68 -1.95 -3.97
C TYR A 145 -12.00 -1.17 -3.93
N GLY A 146 -12.88 -1.42 -4.90
CA GLY A 146 -14.18 -0.75 -5.02
C GLY A 146 -15.14 -1.00 -3.87
N GLY A 147 -14.97 -2.10 -3.12
CA GLY A 147 -15.73 -2.36 -1.90
C GLY A 147 -15.51 -1.32 -0.78
N ARG A 148 -14.38 -0.59 -0.81
CA ARG A 148 -14.10 0.53 0.10
C ARG A 148 -14.50 1.89 -0.47
N ILE A 149 -14.58 2.00 -1.79
CA ILE A 149 -14.77 3.27 -2.48
C ILE A 149 -16.26 3.65 -2.45
N THR A 150 -16.54 4.80 -1.85
CA THR A 150 -17.91 5.30 -1.65
C THR A 150 -18.31 6.40 -2.61
N ASP A 151 -17.34 7.09 -3.22
CA ASP A 151 -17.56 8.18 -4.17
C ASP A 151 -17.45 7.70 -5.64
N ASP A 152 -18.32 8.21 -6.51
CA ASP A 152 -18.40 7.77 -7.91
C ASP A 152 -17.21 8.26 -8.76
N TRP A 153 -16.63 9.43 -8.45
CA TRP A 153 -15.44 9.92 -9.13
C TRP A 153 -14.20 9.13 -8.72
N ASP A 154 -14.11 8.79 -7.44
CA ASP A 154 -13.08 7.89 -6.92
C ASP A 154 -13.21 6.49 -7.56
N ARG A 155 -14.44 5.98 -7.75
CA ARG A 155 -14.69 4.70 -8.45
C ARG A 155 -14.20 4.76 -9.89
N ARG A 156 -14.57 5.83 -10.61
CA ARG A 156 -14.09 6.07 -11.99
C ARG A 156 -12.56 6.13 -12.06
N GLN A 157 -11.93 6.76 -11.08
CA GLN A 157 -10.47 6.82 -10.98
C GLN A 157 -9.86 5.42 -10.79
N MET A 158 -10.40 4.61 -9.87
CA MET A 158 -9.93 3.25 -9.67
C MET A 158 -10.06 2.38 -10.93
N ASN A 159 -11.19 2.50 -11.64
CA ASN A 159 -11.41 1.84 -12.93
C ASN A 159 -10.38 2.26 -13.98
N THR A 160 -10.04 3.56 -14.03
CA THR A 160 -9.02 4.09 -14.95
C THR A 160 -7.65 3.47 -14.67
N PHE A 161 -7.26 3.31 -13.40
CA PHE A 161 -6.03 2.61 -13.05
C PHE A 161 -6.07 1.14 -13.45
N ALA A 162 -7.20 0.47 -13.22
CA ALA A 162 -7.34 -0.93 -13.60
C ALA A 162 -7.26 -1.13 -15.12
N GLU A 163 -7.86 -0.24 -15.91
CA GLU A 163 -7.76 -0.27 -17.37
C GLU A 163 -6.34 -0.03 -17.87
N LYS A 164 -5.62 0.94 -17.26
CA LYS A 164 -4.25 1.28 -17.62
C LYS A 164 -3.27 0.15 -17.30
N PHE A 165 -3.36 -0.43 -16.10
CA PHE A 165 -2.37 -1.38 -15.60
C PHE A 165 -2.69 -2.83 -15.96
N PHE A 166 -3.95 -3.24 -15.98
CA PHE A 166 -4.33 -4.61 -16.32
C PHE A 166 -4.75 -4.69 -17.79
N ALA A 167 -3.76 -4.60 -18.68
CA ALA A 167 -3.95 -4.67 -20.12
C ALA A 167 -2.90 -5.56 -20.78
N GLN A 168 -3.18 -6.00 -22.01
CA GLN A 168 -2.26 -6.82 -22.80
C GLN A 168 -0.89 -6.14 -22.97
N SER A 169 -0.87 -4.81 -23.09
CA SER A 169 0.35 -4.01 -23.18
C SER A 169 1.30 -4.20 -21.99
N SER A 170 0.77 -4.50 -20.81
CA SER A 170 1.57 -4.73 -19.60
C SER A 170 2.29 -6.08 -19.60
N LEU A 171 1.90 -7.00 -20.49
CA LEU A 171 2.57 -8.27 -20.70
C LEU A 171 3.64 -8.20 -21.81
N GLU A 172 3.71 -7.08 -22.54
CA GLU A 172 4.67 -6.94 -23.64
C GLU A 172 6.10 -6.84 -23.09
N PRO A 173 7.10 -7.42 -23.80
CA PRO A 173 8.50 -7.30 -23.41
C PRO A 173 8.93 -5.84 -23.31
N ASN A 174 9.71 -5.50 -22.28
CA ASN A 174 10.19 -4.15 -21.99
C ASN A 174 9.06 -3.13 -21.70
N CYS A 175 7.87 -3.58 -21.32
CA CYS A 175 6.84 -2.67 -20.84
C CYS A 175 7.31 -1.92 -19.58
N GLU A 176 7.08 -0.62 -19.60
CA GLU A 176 7.21 0.24 -18.42
C GLU A 176 5.83 0.72 -17.99
N LEU A 177 5.51 0.56 -16.70
CA LEU A 177 4.22 1.02 -16.14
C LEU A 177 4.15 2.56 -16.07
N PHE A 178 5.34 3.15 -15.96
CA PHE A 178 5.63 4.57 -16.06
C PHE A 178 7.14 4.71 -16.38
N PRO A 179 7.61 5.81 -17.01
CA PRO A 179 9.05 6.00 -17.26
C PRO A 179 9.90 5.79 -15.99
N GLY A 180 10.83 4.84 -16.04
CA GLY A 180 11.66 4.44 -14.89
C GLY A 180 11.04 3.37 -13.98
N TYR A 181 9.86 2.83 -14.34
CA TYR A 181 9.17 1.75 -13.62
C TYR A 181 8.96 0.55 -14.56
N SER A 182 10.08 -0.09 -14.90
CA SER A 182 10.10 -1.31 -15.71
C SER A 182 9.69 -2.54 -14.90
N ILE A 183 9.18 -3.55 -15.61
CA ILE A 183 8.80 -4.83 -15.02
C ILE A 183 10.00 -5.78 -15.04
N PRO A 184 10.45 -6.31 -13.88
CA PRO A 184 11.54 -7.27 -13.85
C PRO A 184 11.13 -8.61 -14.47
N THR A 185 12.06 -9.23 -15.18
CA THR A 185 11.90 -10.57 -15.75
C THR A 185 12.82 -11.53 -15.01
N GLY A 186 12.27 -12.56 -14.39
CA GLY A 186 13.04 -13.57 -13.67
C GLY A 186 12.13 -14.56 -12.96
N ASN A 187 12.72 -15.67 -12.49
CA ASN A 187 11.99 -16.69 -11.75
C ASN A 187 12.23 -16.60 -10.24
N ASP A 188 13.34 -16.00 -9.81
CA ASP A 188 13.69 -15.92 -8.39
C ASP A 188 13.17 -14.63 -7.76
N ILE A 189 12.60 -14.74 -6.57
CA ILE A 189 12.14 -13.59 -5.77
C ILE A 189 13.26 -12.58 -5.47
N ALA A 190 14.51 -13.05 -5.42
CA ALA A 190 15.68 -12.20 -5.26
C ALA A 190 15.87 -11.21 -6.42
N VAL A 191 15.50 -11.59 -7.66
CA VAL A 191 15.55 -10.70 -8.83
C VAL A 191 14.57 -9.54 -8.64
N TYR A 192 13.34 -9.84 -8.22
CA TYR A 192 12.32 -8.82 -7.95
C TYR A 192 12.74 -7.87 -6.84
N ARG A 193 13.24 -8.41 -5.72
CA ARG A 193 13.73 -7.59 -4.60
C ARG A 193 14.91 -6.72 -4.99
N ASN A 194 15.88 -7.25 -5.74
CA ASN A 194 17.02 -6.47 -6.22
C ASN A 194 16.62 -5.40 -7.24
N HIS A 195 15.63 -5.68 -8.09
CA HIS A 195 15.08 -4.70 -9.03
C HIS A 195 14.43 -3.52 -8.32
N VAL A 196 13.67 -3.77 -7.25
CA VAL A 196 13.11 -2.71 -6.38
C VAL A 196 14.22 -1.81 -5.82
N GLU A 197 15.33 -2.38 -5.36
CA GLU A 197 16.42 -1.59 -4.75
C GLU A 197 17.22 -0.78 -5.78
N THR A 198 17.52 -1.37 -6.93
CA THR A 198 18.49 -0.82 -7.89
C THR A 198 17.86 -0.01 -9.01
N SER A 199 16.63 -0.34 -9.42
CA SER A 199 16.01 0.23 -10.63
C SER A 199 14.92 1.26 -10.32
N LEU A 200 14.26 1.19 -9.16
CA LEU A 200 13.23 2.17 -8.80
C LEU A 200 13.85 3.48 -8.27
N PRO A 201 13.32 4.65 -8.68
CA PRO A 201 13.76 5.94 -8.15
C PRO A 201 13.57 6.05 -6.63
N ASP A 202 14.47 6.79 -5.96
CA ASP A 202 14.30 7.11 -4.53
C ASP A 202 13.29 8.26 -4.30
N VAL A 203 13.08 9.10 -5.31
CA VAL A 203 12.14 10.22 -5.28
C VAL A 203 11.13 10.05 -6.40
N ASP A 204 9.87 9.89 -6.02
CA ASP A 204 8.78 9.70 -6.97
C ASP A 204 8.29 11.03 -7.52
N SER A 205 8.12 11.11 -8.83
CA SER A 205 7.38 12.22 -9.46
C SER A 205 5.88 12.01 -9.22
N PRO A 206 5.09 13.05 -8.88
CA PRO A 206 3.64 12.93 -8.78
C PRO A 206 2.97 12.43 -10.09
N LEU A 207 3.67 12.56 -11.23
CA LEU A 207 3.23 12.05 -12.52
C LEU A 207 3.04 10.52 -12.53
N VAL A 208 3.80 9.76 -11.73
CA VAL A 208 3.62 8.30 -11.61
C VAL A 208 2.23 7.94 -11.10
N PHE A 209 1.68 8.81 -10.23
CA PHE A 209 0.34 8.67 -9.68
C PHE A 209 -0.74 9.25 -10.59
N GLY A 210 -0.39 9.82 -11.75
CA GLY A 210 -1.30 10.56 -12.62
C GLY A 210 -1.65 11.96 -12.12
N LEU A 211 -0.79 12.56 -11.28
CA LEU A 211 -0.97 13.92 -10.76
C LEU A 211 0.00 14.90 -11.43
N ASN A 212 -0.39 16.18 -11.52
CA ASN A 212 0.49 17.23 -11.99
C ASN A 212 1.63 17.50 -10.98
N MET A 213 2.78 17.98 -11.44
CA MET A 213 3.89 18.43 -10.59
C MET A 213 3.48 19.40 -9.46
N ASN A 214 2.45 20.22 -9.68
CA ASN A 214 1.92 21.14 -8.67
C ASN A 214 1.31 20.43 -7.45
N ALA A 215 0.88 19.17 -7.58
CA ALA A 215 0.40 18.36 -6.46
C ALA A 215 1.48 18.19 -5.40
N ASP A 216 2.73 17.96 -5.82
CA ASP A 216 3.87 17.82 -4.91
C ASP A 216 4.22 19.14 -4.23
N LEU A 217 4.10 20.26 -4.95
CA LEU A 217 4.28 21.59 -4.35
C LEU A 217 3.27 21.84 -3.22
N GLN A 218 1.97 21.63 -3.48
CA GLN A 218 0.93 21.83 -2.47
C GLN A 218 1.11 20.91 -1.26
N PHE A 219 1.45 19.63 -1.49
CA PHE A 219 1.74 18.67 -0.43
C PHE A 219 2.90 19.15 0.45
N ARG A 220 4.03 19.54 -0.16
CA ARG A 220 5.20 20.03 0.57
C ARG A 220 4.93 21.34 1.31
N THR A 221 4.17 22.25 0.72
CA THR A 221 3.78 23.50 1.39
C THR A 221 2.93 23.24 2.63
N THR A 222 1.99 22.30 2.55
CA THR A 222 1.15 21.90 3.69
C THR A 222 2.00 21.26 4.79
N GLN A 223 2.87 20.31 4.43
CA GLN A 223 3.78 19.65 5.37
C GLN A 223 4.72 20.64 6.06
N ALA A 224 5.25 21.62 5.32
CA ALA A 224 6.09 22.68 5.90
C ALA A 224 5.30 23.54 6.89
N GLY A 225 4.05 23.88 6.56
CA GLY A 225 3.12 24.57 7.47
C GLY A 225 2.91 23.81 8.77
N ASP A 226 2.58 22.52 8.69
CA ASP A 226 2.35 21.66 9.86
C ASP A 226 3.60 21.58 10.77
N VAL A 227 4.79 21.51 10.17
CA VAL A 227 6.06 21.54 10.90
C VAL A 227 6.26 22.88 11.61
N PHE A 228 6.03 24.01 10.93
CA PHE A 228 6.15 25.33 11.54
C PHE A 228 5.14 25.53 12.67
N ASP A 229 3.90 25.12 12.47
CA ASP A 229 2.85 25.18 13.51
C ASP A 229 3.23 24.33 14.72
N THR A 230 3.78 23.13 14.51
CA THR A 230 4.28 22.27 15.59
C THR A 230 5.45 22.94 16.34
N ILE A 231 6.39 23.57 15.63
CA ILE A 231 7.50 24.31 16.25
C ILE A 231 6.95 25.47 17.10
N LEU A 232 5.99 26.24 16.58
CA LEU A 232 5.36 27.34 17.32
C LEU A 232 4.61 26.85 18.56
N GLN A 233 3.93 25.71 18.48
CA GLN A 233 3.20 25.12 19.61
C GLN A 233 4.13 24.58 20.71
N THR A 234 5.31 24.10 20.33
CA THR A 234 6.33 23.58 21.26
C THR A 234 7.26 24.65 21.82
N GLN A 235 7.24 25.87 21.25
CA GLN A 235 8.02 26.98 21.77
C GLN A 235 7.64 27.24 23.24
N PRO A 236 8.62 27.52 24.12
CA PRO A 236 8.34 27.85 25.51
C PRO A 236 7.35 29.02 25.55
N LYS A 237 6.14 28.76 26.05
CA LYS A 237 5.21 29.83 26.39
C LYS A 237 5.83 30.52 27.60
N GLY A 238 6.51 31.64 27.35
CA GLY A 238 7.23 32.40 28.39
C GLY A 238 6.36 32.58 29.62
N GLY A 239 6.94 32.33 30.79
CA GLY A 239 6.34 32.65 32.08
C GLY A 239 6.27 34.15 32.34
#